data_AF-A0A0L0F895-F1
#
_entry.id   AF-A0A0L0F895-F1
#
_cell.length_a   1.000
_cell.length_b   1.000
_cell.length_c   1.000
_cell.angle_alpha   90.00
_cell.angle_beta   90.00
_cell.angle_gamma   90.00
#
_symmetry.space_group_name_H-M   'P 1'
#
loop_
_entity.id
_entity.type
_entity.pdbx_description
1 polymer ?
#
loop_
_entity_poly.entity_id
_entity_poly.type
_entity_poly.pdbx_seq_one_letter_code
_entity_poly.pdbx_strand_id
1 'polypeptide(L)' 'MTLTVTGTNAHSAYPWNGTNAIDLLMDDIVALKRATRDGSLVFDNNELPWHTTLNTSRITGGEAINQ' A
#
# COMPACT_ATOMS: atom_id res chain seq x y z
N MET A 1 0.58 -7.88 -10.88
CA MET A 1 -0.55 -7.45 -10.05
C MET A 1 -0.54 -5.93 -9.97
N THR A 2 -1.71 -5.30 -9.98
CA THR A 2 -1.85 -3.86 -9.75
C THR A 2 -2.77 -3.68 -8.56
N LEU A 3 -2.34 -2.89 -7.57
CA LEU A 3 -3.19 -2.44 -6.47
C LEU A 3 -3.58 -0.99 -6.76
N THR A 4 -4.88 -0.73 -6.82
CA THR A 4 -5.43 0.61 -7.06
C THR A 4 -6.24 1.00 -5.84
N VAL A 5 -5.89 2.15 -5.27
CA VAL A 5 -6.55 2.71 -4.10
C VAL A 5 -7.17 4.04 -4.50
N THR A 6 -8.40 4.27 -4.05
CA THR A 6 -9.18 5.47 -4.38
C THR A 6 -9.48 6.23 -3.11
N GLY A 7 -9.10 7.50 -3.07
CA GLY A 7 -9.44 8.45 -2.03
C GLY A 7 -10.45 9.49 -2.51
N THR A 8 -10.60 10.57 -1.74
CA THR A 8 -11.45 11.71 -2.05
C THR A 8 -10.60 12.98 -2.06
N ASN A 9 -10.66 13.76 -3.14
CA ASN A 9 -9.87 14.99 -3.29
C ASN A 9 -10.29 16.05 -2.26
N ALA A 10 -9.32 16.80 -1.73
CA ALA A 10 -9.54 17.98 -0.91
C ALA A 10 -8.28 18.81 -0.83
N HIS A 11 -8.43 20.13 -0.99
CA HIS A 11 -7.31 21.08 -0.97
C HIS A 11 -6.36 20.81 0.21
N SER A 12 -5.04 20.79 -0.05
CA SER A 12 -4.05 20.36 0.94
C SER A 12 -4.02 21.17 2.25
N ALA A 13 -4.53 22.40 2.26
CA ALA A 13 -4.73 23.21 3.47
C ALA A 13 -5.88 22.72 4.37
N TYR A 14 -6.79 21.90 3.85
CA TYR A 14 -7.95 21.34 4.54
C TYR A 14 -8.04 19.81 4.33
N PRO A 15 -7.00 19.05 4.67
CA PRO A 15 -6.88 17.63 4.31
C PRO A 15 -7.97 16.76 4.96
N TRP A 16 -8.56 17.22 6.08
CA TRP A 16 -9.67 16.53 6.76
C TRP A 16 -10.98 16.52 5.98
N ASN A 17 -11.11 17.33 4.91
CA ASN A 17 -12.27 17.31 4.03
C ASN A 17 -12.19 16.19 2.96
N GLY A 18 -11.06 15.49 2.87
CA GLY A 18 -10.81 14.45 1.87
C GLY A 18 -10.30 13.16 2.49
N THR A 19 -9.84 12.26 1.63
CA THR A 19 -9.20 11.01 2.03
C THR A 19 -8.00 10.80 1.13
N ASN A 20 -6.81 10.80 1.72
CA ASN A 20 -5.57 10.66 0.97
C ASN A 20 -5.37 9.21 0.51
N ALA A 21 -5.37 9.01 -0.81
CA ALA A 21 -5.18 7.68 -1.40
C ALA A 21 -3.76 7.11 -1.16
N ILE A 22 -2.75 7.96 -0.93
CA ILE A 22 -1.38 7.52 -0.64
C ILE A 22 -1.32 6.89 0.75
N ASP A 23 -1.96 7.50 1.75
CA ASP A 23 -1.99 6.97 3.12
C ASP A 23 -2.69 5.60 3.15
N LEU A 24 -3.83 5.49 2.45
CA LEU A 24 -4.53 4.21 2.28
C LEU A 24 -3.66 3.15 1.58
N LEU A 25 -2.91 3.52 0.52
CA LEU A 25 -1.98 2.61 -0.15
C LEU A 25 -0.86 2.13 0.78
N MET A 26 -0.35 3.00 1.65
CA MET A 26 0.68 2.63 2.63
C MET A 26 0.15 1.59 3.61
N ASP A 27 -1.08 1.78 4.11
CA ASP A 27 -1.74 0.83 5.00
C ASP A 27 -1.95 -0.54 4.31
N ASP A 28 -2.40 -0.54 3.06
CA ASP A 28 -2.58 -1.77 2.28
C ASP A 28 -1.26 -2.51 2.03
N ILE A 29 -0.16 -1.78 1.74
CA ILE A 29 1.17 -2.39 1.58
C ILE A 29 1.61 -3.05 2.89
N VAL A 30 1.37 -2.41 4.04
CA VAL A 30 1.70 -2.98 5.35
C VAL A 30 0.84 -4.22 5.64
N ALA A 31 -0.46 -4.15 5.34
CA ALA A 31 -1.37 -5.29 5.49
C ALA A 31 -0.94 -6.47 4.61
N LEU A 32 -0.56 -6.22 3.36
CA LEU A 32 -0.12 -7.24 2.43
C LEU A 32 1.17 -7.92 2.89
N LYS A 33 2.13 -7.17 3.42
CA LYS A 33 3.37 -7.72 4.00
C LYS A 33 3.13 -8.60 5.24
N ARG A 34 2.01 -8.39 5.93
CA ARG A 34 1.59 -9.16 7.11
C ARG A 34 0.59 -10.26 6.78
N ALA A 35 0.24 -10.44 5.51
CA ALA A 35 -0.72 -11.46 5.10
C ALA A 35 -0.23 -12.84 5.55
N THR A 36 -1.10 -13.57 6.24
CA THR A 36 -0.85 -14.93 6.69
C THR A 36 -1.76 -15.92 5.96
N ARG A 37 -1.25 -17.13 5.76
CA ARG A 37 -2.00 -18.28 5.27
C ARG A 37 -1.62 -19.47 6.14
N ASP A 38 -2.63 -20.16 6.67
CA ASP A 38 -2.45 -21.34 7.54
C ASP A 38 -1.54 -21.07 8.76
N GLY A 39 -1.57 -19.84 9.28
CA GLY A 39 -0.81 -19.41 10.46
C GLY A 39 0.63 -18.96 10.18
N SER A 40 1.09 -18.97 8.92
CA SER A 40 2.42 -18.51 8.52
C SER A 40 2.34 -17.32 7.57
N LEU A 41 3.40 -16.50 7.49
CA LEU A 41 3.46 -15.38 6.55
C LEU A 41 3.43 -15.90 5.12
N VAL A 42 2.58 -15.30 4.28
CA VAL A 42 2.54 -15.58 2.83
C VAL A 42 3.83 -15.12 2.18
N PHE A 43 4.29 -13.93 2.56
CA PHE A 43 5.51 -13.32 2.07
C PHE A 43 6.57 -13.36 3.16
N ASP A 44 7.08 -14.56 3.41
CA ASP A 44 8.25 -14.73 4.27
C ASP A 44 9.49 -14.33 3.48
N ASN A 45 10.31 -13.42 4.02
CA ASN A 45 11.60 -13.04 3.42
C ASN A 45 12.77 -13.75 4.13
N ASN A 46 12.51 -14.78 4.95
CA ASN A 46 13.50 -15.51 5.73
C ASN A 46 13.74 -16.95 5.24
N GLU A 47 15.00 -17.35 5.41
CA GLU A 47 15.72 -18.64 5.55
C GLU A 47 15.20 -19.98 4.96
N LEU A 48 14.01 -20.09 4.38
CA LEU A 48 13.63 -21.29 3.64
C LEU A 48 14.27 -21.30 2.24
N PRO A 49 14.66 -22.47 1.69
CA PRO A 49 15.28 -22.55 0.36
C PRO A 49 14.38 -22.06 -0.79
N TRP A 50 13.05 -22.04 -0.58
CA TRP A 50 12.09 -21.50 -1.52
C TRP A 50 10.94 -20.84 -0.77
N HIS A 51 10.76 -19.54 -0.98
CA HIS A 51 9.72 -18.75 -0.34
C HIS A 51 9.13 -17.72 -1.32
N THR A 52 7.89 -17.30 -1.07
CA THR A 52 7.25 -16.27 -1.89
C THR A 52 7.66 -14.91 -1.39
N THR A 53 8.13 -14.02 -2.27
CA THR A 53 8.50 -12.65 -1.91
C THR A 53 7.51 -11.65 -2.50
N LEU A 54 7.45 -10.48 -1.87
CA LEU A 54 6.66 -9.34 -2.35
C LEU A 54 7.58 -8.15 -2.56
N ASN A 55 7.56 -7.59 -3.78
CA ASN A 55 8.26 -6.36 -4.11
C ASN A 55 7.30 -5.30 -4.65
N THR A 56 7.30 -4.13 -4.03
CA THR A 56 6.57 -2.96 -4.53
C THR A 56 7.45 -2.21 -5.53
N SER A 57 7.38 -2.60 -6.80
CA SER A 57 8.31 -2.11 -7.83
C SER A 57 8.00 -0.71 -8.38
N ARG A 58 6.75 -0.25 -8.28
CA ARG A 58 6.33 1.05 -8.78
C ARG A 58 5.13 1.56 -7.99
N ILE A 59 5.19 2.83 -7.58
CA ILE A 59 4.07 3.58 -7.00
C ILE A 59 3.85 4.82 -7.86
N THR A 60 2.59 5.10 -8.19
CA THR A 60 2.19 6.29 -8.97
C THR A 60 0.94 6.90 -8.36
N GLY A 61 0.94 8.21 -8.15
CA GLY A 61 -0.19 8.97 -7.62
C GLY A 61 0.18 10.43 -7.42
N GLY A 62 -0.83 11.31 -7.40
CA GLY A 62 -0.66 12.76 -7.32
C GLY A 62 -0.23 13.39 -8.65
N GLU A 63 -0.82 14.54 -8.98
CA GLU A 63 -0.43 15.38 -10.12
C GLU A 63 -0.13 16.82 -9.66
N ALA A 64 -0.95 17.37 -8.77
CA ALA A 64 -0.73 18.66 -8.13
C ALA A 64 -0.29 18.51 -6.67
N ILE A 65 0.66 19.35 -6.24
CA ILE A 65 1.26 19.31 -4.90
C ILE A 65 0.26 19.75 -3.80
N ASN A 66 -0.74 20.55 -4.15
CA ASN A 66 -1.70 21.15 -3.22
C ASN A 66 -3.17 20.75 -3.46
N GLN A 67 -3.39 19.64 -4.16
CA GLN A 67 -4.74 19.14 -4.40
C GLN A 67 -5.43 18.64 -3.15
#